data_AF-A0A524PSG9-F1
#
_entry.id   AF-A0A524PSG9-F1
#
_cell.length_a   1.000
_cell.length_b   1.000
_cell.length_c   1.000
_cell.angle_alpha   90.00
_cell.angle_beta   90.00
_cell.angle_gamma   90.00
#
_symmetry.space_group_name_H-M   'P 1'
#
loop_
_entity.id
_entity.type
_entity.pdbx_description
1 polymer ?
#
loop_
_entity_poly.entity_id
_entity_poly.type
_entity_poly.pdbx_seq_one_letter_code
_entity_poly.pdbx_strand_id
1 'polypeptide(L)'
;MKNMAESERNRALLKKRFPDLGERIAVLSGIGGVEVVETKGGDFVPAVTTGDRRGFVHSRFDPAKEAERFIGVIDAAAYDLFIVFGFGFGYHVERLLDGMGGDSIALVIERDPRMLKAALEMRDLARVLGDERLILLLDPGEDEIANALKGKSSRRSTLILHRGSFQTDPDYYGNVQGIVKSYLSTKEVNIATLAKFEKAWASNIARNIGTFTGSPGAGAFYNAFTGVPAIVAAAGPSLHQSIDFIRANRNRAVIIAVDTSYRILRKRGIDPHF
;
A
#
# COMPACT_ATOMS: atom_id res chain seq x y z
N MET A 1 8.16 -24.17 29.24
CA MET A 1 6.90 -23.47 29.63
C MET A 1 7.26 -22.10 30.21
N LYS A 2 7.77 -21.16 29.39
CA LYS A 2 8.04 -19.80 29.86
C LYS A 2 6.87 -18.90 29.46
N ASN A 3 6.35 -18.22 30.49
CA ASN A 3 5.40 -17.09 30.56
C ASN A 3 4.09 -17.12 29.76
N MET A 4 3.19 -18.01 30.17
CA MET A 4 1.75 -17.94 29.88
C MET A 4 1.16 -16.54 30.13
N ALA A 5 1.62 -15.84 31.18
CA ALA A 5 1.21 -14.48 31.49
C ALA A 5 1.64 -13.42 30.46
N GLU A 6 2.84 -13.55 29.87
CA GLU A 6 3.29 -12.65 28.78
C GLU A 6 2.48 -12.91 27.51
N SER A 7 2.25 -14.17 27.18
CA SER A 7 1.42 -14.57 26.04
C SER A 7 -0.02 -14.06 26.16
N GLU A 8 -0.64 -14.17 27.34
CA GLU A 8 -1.96 -13.62 27.61
C GLU A 8 -1.97 -12.09 27.47
N ARG A 9 -0.97 -11.40 28.02
CA ARG A 9 -0.84 -9.94 27.88
C ARG A 9 -0.69 -9.51 26.43
N ASN A 10 0.15 -10.21 25.66
CA ASN A 10 0.35 -9.97 24.24
C ASN A 10 -0.95 -10.14 23.46
N ARG A 11 -1.69 -11.23 23.70
CA ARG A 11 -2.98 -11.50 23.04
C ARG A 11 -4.02 -10.45 23.39
N ALA A 12 -4.07 -10.01 24.65
CA ALA A 12 -4.98 -8.94 25.08
C ALA A 12 -4.65 -7.60 24.38
N LEU A 13 -3.37 -7.25 24.27
CA LEU A 13 -2.93 -6.05 23.54
C LEU A 13 -3.23 -6.15 22.05
N LEU A 14 -2.94 -7.29 21.43
CA LEU A 14 -3.25 -7.54 20.02
C LEU A 14 -4.76 -7.37 19.77
N LYS A 15 -5.62 -8.00 20.59
CA LYS A 15 -7.08 -7.88 20.44
C LYS A 15 -7.57 -6.45 20.64
N LYS A 16 -6.96 -5.69 21.54
CA LYS A 16 -7.31 -4.28 21.79
C LYS A 16 -6.93 -3.36 20.63
N ARG A 17 -5.74 -3.53 20.07
CA ARG A 17 -5.16 -2.65 19.04
C ARG A 17 -5.50 -3.07 17.62
N PHE A 18 -5.64 -4.38 17.39
CA PHE A 18 -5.84 -5.03 16.11
C PHE A 18 -6.90 -6.15 16.25
N PRO A 19 -8.17 -5.81 16.47
CA PRO A 19 -9.22 -6.78 16.80
C PRO A 19 -9.33 -7.91 15.77
N ASP A 20 -9.34 -7.58 14.48
CA ASP A 20 -9.41 -8.56 13.39
C ASP A 20 -8.21 -9.53 13.40
N LEU A 21 -7.00 -9.03 13.69
CA LEU A 21 -5.82 -9.88 13.85
C LEU A 21 -5.94 -10.76 15.09
N GLY A 22 -6.45 -10.21 16.19
CA GLY A 22 -6.69 -10.95 17.43
C GLY A 22 -7.62 -12.15 17.20
N GLU A 23 -8.70 -11.97 16.44
CA GLU A 23 -9.62 -13.05 16.08
C GLU A 23 -8.96 -14.07 15.15
N ARG A 24 -8.29 -13.62 14.09
CA ARG A 24 -7.57 -14.50 13.15
C ARG A 24 -6.53 -15.37 13.86
N ILE A 25 -5.79 -14.82 14.83
CA ILE A 25 -4.80 -15.56 15.60
C ILE A 25 -5.45 -16.52 16.60
N ALA A 26 -6.59 -16.15 17.21
CA ALA A 26 -7.29 -16.98 18.18
C ALA A 26 -7.86 -18.27 17.57
N VAL A 27 -8.30 -18.24 16.31
CA VAL A 27 -8.86 -19.43 15.63
C VAL A 27 -7.81 -20.40 15.08
N LEU A 28 -6.53 -20.03 15.07
CA LEU A 28 -5.46 -20.95 14.65
C LEU A 28 -5.32 -22.09 15.65
N SER A 29 -5.31 -23.33 15.15
CA SER A 29 -5.14 -24.54 15.98
C SER A 29 -3.73 -24.68 16.58
N GLY A 30 -2.72 -24.03 16.00
CA GLY A 30 -1.32 -24.11 16.45
C GLY A 30 -0.40 -23.19 15.65
N ILE A 31 0.91 -23.44 15.74
CA ILE A 31 1.97 -22.72 15.02
C ILE A 31 2.57 -23.55 13.86
N GLY A 32 1.86 -24.60 13.41
CA GLY A 32 2.39 -25.64 12.52
C GLY A 32 3.09 -25.10 11.26
N GLY A 33 4.33 -25.54 11.04
CA GLY A 33 5.22 -25.01 9.98
C GLY A 33 6.24 -23.99 10.49
N VAL A 34 6.04 -23.45 11.69
CA VAL A 34 7.02 -22.61 12.41
C VAL A 34 7.58 -23.43 13.57
N GLU A 35 8.85 -23.78 13.48
CA GLU A 35 9.61 -24.39 14.58
C GLU A 35 10.19 -23.28 15.45
N VAL A 36 10.12 -23.43 16.78
CA VAL A 36 10.72 -22.47 17.71
C VAL A 36 12.00 -23.06 18.27
N VAL A 37 13.08 -22.28 18.20
CA VAL A 37 14.41 -22.70 18.64
C VAL A 37 14.93 -21.71 19.68
N GLU A 38 15.36 -22.22 20.82
CA GLU A 38 16.06 -21.45 21.83
C GLU A 38 17.51 -21.20 21.39
N THR A 39 17.93 -19.94 21.45
CA THR A 39 19.29 -19.50 21.15
C THR A 39 20.22 -19.79 22.33
N LYS A 40 21.53 -19.67 22.13
CA LYS A 40 22.50 -19.80 23.24
C LYS A 40 22.32 -18.74 24.33
N GLY A 41 21.69 -17.60 24.00
CA GLY A 41 21.42 -16.51 24.94
C GLY A 41 20.10 -16.65 25.72
N GLY A 42 19.31 -17.70 25.46
CA GLY A 42 17.99 -17.90 26.10
C GLY A 42 16.83 -17.15 25.41
N ASP A 43 17.12 -16.43 24.32
CA ASP A 43 16.12 -15.90 23.39
C ASP A 43 15.51 -17.00 22.52
N PHE A 44 14.36 -16.74 21.90
CA PHE A 44 13.72 -17.67 20.96
C PHE A 44 13.71 -17.10 19.54
N VAL A 45 13.91 -17.97 18.55
CA VAL A 45 13.84 -17.61 17.14
C VAL A 45 13.02 -18.63 16.35
N PRO A 46 12.29 -18.21 15.30
CA PRO A 46 11.60 -19.13 14.44
C PRO A 46 12.53 -19.69 13.36
N ALA A 47 12.37 -20.98 13.11
CA ALA A 47 12.87 -21.68 11.94
C ALA A 47 11.68 -22.15 11.09
N VAL A 48 11.82 -22.05 9.77
CA VAL A 48 10.81 -22.46 8.81
C VAL A 48 11.47 -23.40 7.80
N THR A 49 10.76 -24.45 7.41
CA THR A 49 11.21 -25.36 6.36
C THR A 49 10.53 -24.99 5.05
N THR A 50 11.32 -24.54 4.07
CA THR A 50 10.85 -24.23 2.71
C THR A 50 11.47 -25.24 1.74
N GLY A 51 10.65 -26.12 1.18
CA GLY A 51 11.13 -27.29 0.43
C GLY A 51 11.96 -28.21 1.34
N ASP A 52 13.19 -28.54 0.93
CA ASP A 52 14.11 -29.39 1.70
C ASP A 52 15.04 -28.60 2.63
N ARG A 53 14.92 -27.26 2.66
CA ARG A 53 15.82 -26.39 3.42
C ARG A 53 15.13 -25.82 4.65
N ARG A 54 15.76 -26.06 5.80
CA ARG A 54 15.43 -25.40 7.06
C ARG A 54 16.18 -24.07 7.16
N GLY A 55 15.46 -22.96 7.26
CA GLY A 55 15.99 -21.62 7.39
C GLY A 55 15.62 -20.99 8.72
N PHE A 56 16.53 -20.18 9.28
CA PHE A 56 16.27 -19.38 10.47
C PHE A 56 15.91 -17.95 10.07
N VAL A 57 14.85 -17.43 10.67
CA VAL A 57 14.37 -16.07 10.38
C VAL A 57 15.17 -15.02 11.14
N HIS A 58 15.77 -15.39 12.26
CA HIS A 58 16.64 -14.55 13.08
C HIS A 58 17.93 -15.31 13.43
N SER A 59 18.95 -14.58 13.86
CA SER A 59 20.24 -15.08 14.33
C SER A 59 20.05 -16.03 15.50
N ARG A 60 20.59 -17.25 15.36
CA ARG A 60 20.58 -18.28 16.41
C ARG A 60 21.55 -18.01 17.56
N PHE A 61 22.42 -17.02 17.39
CA PHE A 61 23.42 -16.66 18.38
C PHE A 61 22.92 -15.53 19.26
N ASP A 62 22.42 -14.47 18.63
CA ASP A 62 22.00 -13.24 19.29
C ASP A 62 21.09 -12.44 18.33
N PRO A 63 19.76 -12.61 18.43
CA PRO A 63 18.79 -11.94 17.55
C PRO A 63 18.62 -10.45 17.89
N ALA A 64 18.83 -10.04 19.15
CA ALA A 64 18.79 -8.63 19.55
C ALA A 64 19.95 -7.85 18.91
N LYS A 65 21.16 -8.38 18.96
CA LYS A 65 22.34 -7.76 18.33
C LYS A 65 22.28 -7.77 16.81
N GLU A 66 21.65 -8.78 16.21
CA GLU A 66 21.34 -8.77 14.78
C GLU A 66 20.40 -7.60 14.45
N ALA A 67 19.31 -7.44 15.20
CA ALA A 67 18.36 -6.35 15.02
C ALA A 67 19.03 -4.98 15.18
N GLU A 68 19.89 -4.79 16.18
CA GLU A 68 20.68 -3.56 16.36
C GLU A 68 21.53 -3.22 15.14
N ARG A 69 22.26 -4.20 14.60
CA ARG A 69 23.09 -4.02 13.40
C ARG A 69 22.24 -3.76 12.16
N PHE A 70 21.13 -4.48 12.03
CA PHE A 70 20.25 -4.38 10.86
C PHE A 70 19.52 -3.04 10.80
N ILE A 71 19.00 -2.56 11.93
CA ILE A 71 18.33 -1.26 12.00
C ILE A 71 19.34 -0.10 12.07
N GLY A 72 20.51 -0.32 12.69
CA GLY A 72 21.51 0.72 12.90
C GLY A 72 22.16 1.30 11.63
N VAL A 73 22.00 0.65 10.47
CA VAL A 73 22.43 1.22 9.17
C VAL A 73 21.43 2.20 8.58
N ILE A 74 20.23 2.33 9.16
CA ILE A 74 19.16 3.20 8.68
C ILE A 74 19.25 4.53 9.42
N ASP A 75 19.32 5.64 8.68
CA ASP A 75 19.13 6.97 9.25
C ASP A 75 17.64 7.18 9.58
N ALA A 76 17.24 6.82 10.80
CA ALA A 76 15.85 6.93 11.23
C ALA A 76 15.34 8.39 11.26
N ALA A 77 16.20 9.41 11.30
CA ALA A 77 15.77 10.81 11.26
C ALA A 77 15.38 11.29 9.85
N ALA A 78 15.86 10.58 8.82
CA ALA A 78 15.56 10.90 7.42
C ALA A 78 14.15 10.48 6.99
N TYR A 79 13.47 9.64 7.77
CA TYR A 79 12.19 9.03 7.40
C TYR A 79 11.16 9.16 8.51
N ASP A 80 9.88 9.19 8.12
CA ASP A 80 8.74 9.20 9.03
C ASP A 80 7.69 8.14 8.66
N LEU A 81 7.96 7.32 7.64
CA LEU A 81 7.23 6.10 7.31
C LEU A 81 8.21 4.95 7.05
N PHE A 82 8.20 3.93 7.90
CA PHE A 82 9.02 2.74 7.78
C PHE A 82 8.14 1.57 7.38
N ILE A 83 8.40 0.97 6.21
CA ILE A 83 7.63 -0.18 5.72
C ILE A 83 8.50 -1.42 5.82
N VAL A 84 8.17 -2.30 6.76
CA VAL A 84 8.94 -3.49 7.10
C VAL A 84 8.28 -4.72 6.47
N PHE A 85 9.04 -5.46 5.67
CA PHE A 85 8.61 -6.72 5.06
C PHE A 85 9.13 -7.88 5.91
N GLY A 86 8.22 -8.48 6.68
CA GLY A 86 8.47 -9.54 7.64
C GLY A 86 8.47 -9.05 9.08
N PHE A 87 7.61 -9.64 9.92
CA PHE A 87 7.62 -9.45 11.37
C PHE A 87 8.56 -10.45 12.05
N GLY A 88 8.53 -11.73 11.62
CA GLY A 88 9.28 -12.78 12.31
C GLY A 88 8.92 -12.85 13.80
N PHE A 89 9.91 -12.79 14.70
CA PHE A 89 9.67 -12.61 16.13
C PHE A 89 9.76 -11.15 16.61
N GLY A 90 9.92 -10.18 15.70
CA GLY A 90 9.79 -8.76 16.01
C GLY A 90 11.02 -8.08 16.63
N TYR A 91 12.19 -8.73 16.68
CA TYR A 91 13.42 -8.13 17.22
C TYR A 91 13.82 -6.83 16.50
N HIS A 92 13.80 -6.83 15.17
CA HIS A 92 14.09 -5.64 14.36
C HIS A 92 12.97 -4.60 14.42
N VAL A 93 11.71 -5.02 14.59
CA VAL A 93 10.58 -4.11 14.76
C VAL A 93 10.69 -3.36 16.08
N GLU A 94 10.99 -4.06 17.17
CA GLU A 94 11.23 -3.45 18.48
C GLU A 94 12.37 -2.44 18.43
N ARG A 95 13.50 -2.84 17.85
CA ARG A 95 14.66 -1.95 17.71
C ARG A 95 14.36 -0.71 16.85
N LEU A 96 13.54 -0.85 15.82
CA LEU A 96 13.08 0.25 14.97
C LEU A 96 12.19 1.22 15.74
N LEU A 97 11.21 0.71 16.49
CA LEU A 97 10.31 1.53 17.31
C LEU A 97 11.10 2.34 18.35
N ASP A 98 12.12 1.75 18.98
CA ASP A 98 12.99 2.45 19.93
C ASP A 98 13.79 3.60 19.29
N GLY A 99 14.09 3.53 17.98
CA GLY A 99 14.94 4.49 17.28
C GLY A 99 14.20 5.54 16.44
N MET A 100 12.96 5.30 16.05
CA MET A 100 12.21 6.19 15.18
C MET A 100 11.55 7.35 15.93
N GLY A 101 11.26 8.45 15.22
CA GLY A 101 10.65 9.64 15.80
C GLY A 101 9.23 9.42 16.34
N GLY A 102 8.77 10.33 17.22
CA GLY A 102 7.44 10.25 17.84
C GLY A 102 6.27 10.31 16.85
N ASP A 103 6.42 11.07 15.76
CA ASP A 103 5.39 11.21 14.71
C ASP A 103 5.57 10.24 13.53
N SER A 104 6.53 9.31 13.65
CA SER A 104 6.82 8.29 12.62
C SER A 104 5.83 7.13 12.68
N ILE A 105 5.70 6.40 11.58
CA ILE A 105 4.85 5.21 11.48
C ILE A 105 5.69 4.01 11.05
N ALA A 106 5.51 2.87 11.72
CA ALA A 106 6.05 1.58 11.30
C ALA A 106 4.91 0.71 10.75
N LEU A 107 4.86 0.53 9.43
CA LEU A 107 3.97 -0.41 8.76
C LEU A 107 4.69 -1.75 8.58
N VAL A 108 4.31 -2.77 9.33
CA VAL A 108 4.90 -4.10 9.25
C VAL A 108 3.95 -5.06 8.55
N ILE A 109 4.45 -5.77 7.55
CA ILE A 109 3.69 -6.76 6.78
C ILE A 109 4.30 -8.14 7.02
N GLU A 110 3.51 -9.09 7.51
CA GLU A 110 3.93 -10.48 7.74
C GLU A 110 3.03 -11.44 6.97
N ARG A 111 3.64 -12.38 6.24
CA ARG A 111 2.94 -13.38 5.43
C ARG A 111 2.23 -14.41 6.29
N ASP A 112 2.92 -14.99 7.27
CA ASP A 112 2.41 -16.16 7.97
C ASP A 112 1.81 -15.78 9.33
N PRO A 113 0.48 -15.88 9.54
CA PRO A 113 -0.13 -15.58 10.82
C PRO A 113 0.37 -16.50 11.95
N ARG A 114 0.88 -17.69 11.62
CA ARG A 114 1.50 -18.61 12.59
C ARG A 114 2.84 -18.08 13.11
N MET A 115 3.55 -17.29 12.30
CA MET A 115 4.77 -16.60 12.70
C MET A 115 4.47 -15.61 13.84
N LEU A 116 3.43 -14.78 13.67
CA LEU A 116 2.99 -13.86 14.70
C LEU A 116 2.49 -14.63 15.93
N LYS A 117 1.69 -15.68 15.75
CA LYS A 117 1.21 -16.51 16.88
C LYS A 117 2.37 -17.05 17.72
N ALA A 118 3.38 -17.64 17.07
CA ALA A 118 4.57 -18.14 17.76
C ALA A 118 5.34 -17.02 18.47
N ALA A 119 5.47 -15.85 17.85
CA ALA A 119 6.12 -14.70 18.48
C ALA A 119 5.40 -14.23 19.75
N LEU A 120 4.06 -14.16 19.72
CA LEU A 120 3.23 -13.80 20.88
C LEU A 120 3.38 -14.80 22.03
N GLU A 121 3.63 -16.07 21.73
CA GLU A 121 3.78 -17.15 22.72
C GLU A 121 5.20 -17.22 23.32
N MET A 122 6.20 -16.68 22.63
CA MET A 122 7.62 -16.90 22.96
C MET A 122 8.37 -15.64 23.42
N ARG A 123 7.81 -14.44 23.21
CA ARG A 123 8.43 -13.17 23.59
C ARG A 123 7.45 -12.26 24.31
N ASP A 124 7.93 -11.41 25.22
CA ASP A 124 7.16 -10.25 25.66
C ASP A 124 7.14 -9.21 24.52
N LEU A 125 5.98 -9.02 23.91
CA LEU A 125 5.77 -8.06 22.82
C LEU A 125 4.93 -6.87 23.29
N ALA A 126 4.74 -6.69 24.60
CA ALA A 126 3.86 -5.67 25.13
C ALA A 126 4.27 -4.25 24.70
N ARG A 127 5.58 -3.99 24.64
CA ARG A 127 6.12 -2.71 24.15
C ARG A 127 5.85 -2.51 22.66
N VAL A 128 6.06 -3.54 21.85
CA VAL A 128 5.86 -3.49 20.40
C VAL A 128 4.37 -3.32 20.07
N LEU A 129 3.50 -4.17 20.62
CA LEU A 129 2.06 -4.15 20.35
C LEU A 129 1.36 -2.94 20.98
N GLY A 130 1.91 -2.41 22.06
CA GLY A 130 1.41 -1.22 22.74
C GLY A 130 1.81 0.10 22.07
N ASP A 131 2.82 0.10 21.19
CA ASP A 131 3.27 1.31 20.51
C ASP A 131 2.23 1.79 19.50
N GLU A 132 1.80 3.04 19.62
CA GLU A 132 0.73 3.57 18.79
C GLU A 132 1.13 3.73 17.33
N ARG A 133 2.44 3.84 17.08
CA ARG A 133 3.03 4.05 15.76
C ARG A 133 3.13 2.77 14.93
N LEU A 134 2.89 1.61 15.55
CA LEU A 134 2.86 0.31 14.86
C LEU A 134 1.52 0.12 14.13
N ILE A 135 1.61 -0.13 12.83
CA ILE A 135 0.56 -0.70 12.00
C ILE A 135 1.04 -2.09 11.59
N LEU A 136 0.28 -3.13 11.91
CA LEU A 136 0.61 -4.51 11.57
C LEU A 136 -0.43 -5.06 10.60
N LEU A 137 0.02 -5.63 9.48
CA LEU A 137 -0.81 -6.33 8.50
C LEU A 137 -0.37 -7.79 8.39
N LEU A 138 -1.33 -8.72 8.48
CA LEU A 138 -1.10 -10.15 8.31
C LEU A 138 -1.68 -10.63 6.98
N ASP A 139 -0.82 -11.13 6.12
CA ASP A 139 -1.12 -11.59 4.77
C ASP A 139 -2.09 -10.65 4.01
N PRO A 140 -1.80 -9.33 3.93
CA PRO A 140 -2.78 -8.40 3.39
C PRO A 140 -2.99 -8.53 1.89
N GLY A 141 -4.21 -8.28 1.45
CA GLY A 141 -4.53 -7.98 0.05
C GLY A 141 -4.08 -6.58 -0.37
N GLU A 142 -4.15 -6.30 -1.67
CA GLU A 142 -3.77 -4.99 -2.24
C GLU A 142 -4.59 -3.83 -1.64
N ASP A 143 -5.89 -4.01 -1.44
CA ASP A 143 -6.76 -2.98 -0.86
C ASP A 143 -6.39 -2.66 0.60
N GLU A 144 -5.99 -3.65 1.38
CA GLU A 144 -5.54 -3.45 2.77
C GLU A 144 -4.23 -2.65 2.81
N ILE A 145 -3.29 -2.96 1.91
CA ILE A 145 -2.04 -2.20 1.74
C ILE A 145 -2.36 -0.76 1.34
N ALA A 146 -3.23 -0.58 0.34
CA ALA A 146 -3.62 0.74 -0.16
C ALA A 146 -4.32 1.59 0.91
N ASN A 147 -5.16 0.97 1.74
CA ASN A 147 -5.82 1.61 2.87
C ASN A 147 -4.83 1.99 3.97
N ALA A 148 -3.90 1.10 4.31
CA ALA A 148 -2.86 1.39 5.30
C ALA A 148 -1.98 2.57 4.89
N LEU A 149 -1.67 2.68 3.59
CA LEU A 149 -0.86 3.77 3.01
C LEU A 149 -1.67 5.03 2.67
N LYS A 150 -3.00 4.99 2.78
CA LYS A 150 -3.87 6.14 2.51
C LYS A 150 -3.53 7.30 3.43
N GLY A 151 -3.34 8.48 2.82
CA GLY A 151 -2.96 9.72 3.51
C GLY A 151 -1.52 9.76 4.04
N LYS A 152 -0.69 8.74 3.77
CA LYS A 152 0.70 8.65 4.28
C LYS A 152 1.76 8.76 3.19
N SER A 153 1.35 8.92 1.93
CA SER A 153 2.25 8.97 0.77
C SER A 153 3.13 10.23 0.71
N SER A 154 2.77 11.30 1.42
CA SER A 154 3.60 12.52 1.50
C SER A 154 4.73 12.40 2.52
N ARG A 155 4.75 11.32 3.30
CA ARG A 155 5.81 11.02 4.28
C ARG A 155 7.05 10.52 3.56
N ARG A 156 8.22 10.88 4.07
CA ARG A 156 9.50 10.33 3.62
C ARG A 156 9.54 8.87 4.06
N SER A 157 9.47 7.98 3.09
CA SER A 157 9.35 6.54 3.35
C SER A 157 10.62 5.78 3.05
N THR A 158 10.83 4.69 3.79
CA THR A 158 11.88 3.71 3.51
C THR A 158 11.33 2.28 3.58
N LEU A 159 11.90 1.41 2.75
CA LEU A 159 11.53 -0.01 2.66
C LEU A 159 12.59 -0.84 3.36
N ILE A 160 12.17 -1.58 4.40
CA ILE A 160 13.04 -2.41 5.23
C ILE A 160 12.73 -3.88 4.95
N LEU A 161 13.63 -4.56 4.23
CA LEU A 161 13.48 -5.96 3.87
C LEU A 161 14.17 -6.82 4.94
N HIS A 162 13.38 -7.43 5.83
CA HIS A 162 13.95 -8.34 6.82
C HIS A 162 14.35 -9.65 6.15
N ARG A 163 15.66 -9.82 5.89
CA ARG A 163 16.20 -10.93 5.07
C ARG A 163 15.71 -12.30 5.51
N GLY A 164 15.69 -12.56 6.82
CA GLY A 164 15.30 -13.85 7.36
C GLY A 164 13.81 -14.18 7.16
N SER A 165 12.94 -13.17 7.09
CA SER A 165 11.54 -13.34 6.67
C SER A 165 11.42 -13.42 5.16
N PHE A 166 12.12 -12.55 4.42
CA PHE A 166 12.04 -12.49 2.96
C PHE A 166 12.40 -13.83 2.31
N GLN A 167 13.39 -14.55 2.85
CA GLN A 167 13.80 -15.85 2.32
C GLN A 167 12.77 -16.98 2.54
N THR A 168 11.78 -16.82 3.43
CA THR A 168 10.78 -17.87 3.67
C THR A 168 9.77 -17.95 2.52
N ASP A 169 9.49 -16.81 1.88
CA ASP A 169 8.58 -16.67 0.73
C ASP A 169 9.00 -15.45 -0.14
N PRO A 170 10.08 -15.58 -0.95
CA PRO A 170 10.61 -14.45 -1.73
C PRO A 170 9.61 -13.89 -2.74
N ASP A 171 8.78 -14.75 -3.33
CA ASP A 171 7.80 -14.37 -4.35
C ASP A 171 6.70 -13.50 -3.72
N TYR A 172 6.18 -13.91 -2.56
CA TYR A 172 5.20 -13.12 -1.82
C TYR A 172 5.76 -11.74 -1.45
N TYR A 173 6.91 -11.70 -0.76
CA TYR A 173 7.45 -10.43 -0.28
C TYR A 173 7.92 -9.53 -1.44
N GLY A 174 8.41 -10.12 -2.54
CA GLY A 174 8.71 -9.40 -3.77
C GLY A 174 7.45 -8.76 -4.40
N ASN A 175 6.36 -9.51 -4.48
CA ASN A 175 5.08 -9.01 -4.99
C ASN A 175 4.52 -7.87 -4.12
N VAL A 176 4.45 -8.06 -2.80
CA VAL A 176 3.98 -7.03 -1.85
C VAL A 176 4.87 -5.79 -1.92
N GLN A 177 6.20 -5.95 -2.03
CA GLN A 177 7.10 -4.82 -2.21
C GLN A 177 6.82 -4.07 -3.52
N GLY A 178 6.50 -4.77 -4.61
CA GLY A 178 6.09 -4.17 -5.88
C GLY A 178 4.81 -3.34 -5.75
N ILE A 179 3.79 -3.88 -5.09
CA ILE A 179 2.52 -3.18 -4.82
C ILE A 179 2.77 -1.91 -4.01
N VAL A 180 3.53 -2.00 -2.91
CA VAL A 180 3.88 -0.85 -2.08
C VAL A 180 4.63 0.22 -2.89
N LYS A 181 5.63 -0.17 -3.69
CA LYS A 181 6.37 0.75 -4.55
C LYS A 181 5.46 1.45 -5.56
N SER A 182 4.55 0.71 -6.18
CA SER A 182 3.57 1.25 -7.14
C SER A 182 2.65 2.28 -6.47
N TYR A 183 2.21 2.03 -5.24
CA TYR A 183 1.37 2.96 -4.49
C TYR A 183 2.12 4.25 -4.13
N LEU A 184 3.37 4.13 -3.68
CA LEU A 184 4.21 5.28 -3.35
C LEU A 184 4.51 6.12 -4.59
N SER A 185 4.88 5.50 -5.72
CA SER A 185 5.23 6.20 -6.96
C SER A 185 4.02 6.86 -7.65
N THR A 186 2.86 6.19 -7.70
CA THR A 186 1.65 6.72 -8.35
C THR A 186 1.17 8.01 -7.69
N LYS A 187 1.37 8.18 -6.38
CA LYS A 187 1.02 9.41 -5.66
C LYS A 187 2.07 10.50 -5.74
N GLU A 188 3.36 10.17 -5.83
CA GLU A 188 4.41 11.16 -6.12
C GLU A 188 4.15 11.87 -7.46
N VAL A 189 3.75 11.13 -8.50
CA VAL A 189 3.37 11.69 -9.81
C VAL A 189 2.14 12.60 -9.69
N ASN A 190 1.13 12.20 -8.92
CA ASN A 190 -0.07 13.02 -8.72
C ASN A 190 0.23 14.29 -7.92
N ILE A 191 1.06 14.22 -6.88
CA ILE A 191 1.50 15.38 -6.08
C ILE A 191 2.33 16.34 -6.93
N ALA A 192 3.30 15.83 -7.71
CA ALA A 192 4.11 16.64 -8.61
C ALA A 192 3.25 17.33 -9.69
N THR A 193 2.25 16.62 -10.22
CA THR A 193 1.28 17.17 -11.18
C THR A 193 0.42 18.25 -10.54
N LEU A 194 -0.15 17.99 -9.35
CA LEU A 194 -0.91 18.97 -8.57
C LEU A 194 -0.08 20.23 -8.30
N ALA A 195 1.13 20.09 -7.76
CA ALA A 195 2.02 21.22 -7.46
C ALA A 195 2.41 22.03 -8.72
N LYS A 196 2.65 21.35 -9.84
CA LYS A 196 2.99 22.00 -11.12
C LYS A 196 1.83 22.82 -11.68
N PHE A 197 0.59 22.32 -11.56
CA PHE A 197 -0.58 22.94 -12.19
C PHE A 197 -1.49 23.72 -11.24
N GLU A 198 -1.24 23.70 -9.93
CA GLU A 198 -2.06 24.36 -8.90
C GLU A 198 -2.38 25.82 -9.26
N LYS A 199 -1.34 26.63 -9.52
CA LYS A 199 -1.51 28.05 -9.86
C LYS A 199 -2.23 28.24 -11.18
N ALA A 200 -1.95 27.39 -12.18
CA ALA A 200 -2.57 27.47 -13.49
C ALA A 200 -4.07 27.13 -13.41
N TRP A 201 -4.44 26.07 -12.68
CA TRP A 201 -5.83 25.69 -12.45
C TRP A 201 -6.56 26.73 -11.63
N ALA A 202 -6.00 27.20 -10.51
CA ALA A 202 -6.61 28.26 -9.71
C ALA A 202 -6.84 29.54 -10.54
N SER A 203 -5.85 29.96 -11.33
CA SER A 203 -5.97 31.10 -12.24
C SER A 203 -7.03 30.88 -13.31
N ASN A 204 -7.09 29.70 -13.93
CA ASN A 204 -8.08 29.37 -14.94
C ASN A 204 -9.49 29.35 -14.34
N ILE A 205 -9.69 28.75 -13.16
CA ILE A 205 -10.97 28.71 -12.46
C ILE A 205 -11.42 30.15 -12.14
N ALA A 206 -10.54 30.96 -11.55
CA ALA A 206 -10.83 32.35 -11.22
C ALA A 206 -11.20 33.19 -12.46
N ARG A 207 -10.47 33.03 -13.57
CA ARG A 207 -10.75 33.73 -14.82
C ARG A 207 -12.09 33.32 -15.46
N ASN A 208 -12.53 32.08 -15.24
CA ASN A 208 -13.76 31.57 -15.83
C ASN A 208 -14.96 31.59 -14.86
N ILE A 209 -14.81 32.11 -13.64
CA ILE A 209 -15.83 31.96 -12.59
C ILE A 209 -17.20 32.54 -12.99
N GLY A 210 -17.22 33.69 -13.69
CA GLY A 210 -18.46 34.31 -14.17
C GLY A 210 -19.22 33.45 -15.19
N THR A 211 -18.49 32.76 -16.07
CA THR A 211 -19.09 31.79 -17.01
C THR A 211 -19.51 30.51 -16.30
N PHE A 212 -18.67 30.03 -15.37
CA PHE A 212 -18.88 28.81 -14.61
C PHE A 212 -20.17 28.86 -13.78
N THR A 213 -20.41 29.96 -13.07
CA THR A 213 -21.61 30.14 -12.23
C THR A 213 -22.90 30.24 -13.04
N GLY A 214 -22.83 30.64 -14.31
CA GLY A 214 -23.99 30.76 -15.20
C GLY A 214 -24.23 29.52 -16.08
N SER A 215 -23.34 28.53 -16.06
CA SER A 215 -23.43 27.34 -16.91
C SER A 215 -24.13 26.18 -16.19
N PRO A 216 -24.93 25.36 -16.89
CA PRO A 216 -25.49 24.15 -16.31
C PRO A 216 -24.36 23.20 -15.90
N GLY A 217 -24.49 22.61 -14.71
CA GLY A 217 -23.55 21.58 -14.25
C GLY A 217 -23.65 20.29 -15.06
N ALA A 218 -22.66 19.40 -14.89
CA ALA A 218 -22.63 18.11 -15.60
C ALA A 218 -23.90 17.26 -15.38
N GLY A 219 -24.59 17.48 -14.26
CA GLY A 219 -25.92 16.94 -13.95
C GLY A 219 -26.93 17.05 -15.10
N ALA A 220 -26.89 18.15 -15.86
CA ALA A 220 -27.83 18.42 -16.95
C ALA A 220 -27.72 17.42 -18.12
N PHE A 221 -26.63 16.68 -18.23
CA PHE A 221 -26.40 15.72 -19.32
C PHE A 221 -26.77 14.28 -18.95
N TYR A 222 -27.04 13.98 -17.67
CA TYR A 222 -27.46 12.63 -17.28
C TYR A 222 -28.78 12.26 -17.95
N ASN A 223 -28.81 11.11 -18.61
CA ASN A 223 -29.97 10.58 -19.34
C ASN A 223 -30.49 11.46 -20.49
N ALA A 224 -29.83 12.58 -20.82
CA ALA A 224 -30.27 13.54 -21.84
C ALA A 224 -30.30 12.95 -23.26
N PHE A 225 -29.52 11.89 -23.50
CA PHE A 225 -29.40 11.21 -24.80
C PHE A 225 -29.73 9.71 -24.72
N THR A 226 -30.61 9.33 -23.79
CA THR A 226 -31.03 7.93 -23.62
C THR A 226 -31.58 7.37 -24.94
N GLY A 227 -31.06 6.24 -25.40
CA GLY A 227 -31.45 5.61 -26.66
C GLY A 227 -30.81 6.21 -27.91
N VAL A 228 -29.98 7.24 -27.78
CA VAL A 228 -29.22 7.82 -28.90
C VAL A 228 -27.78 7.29 -28.88
N PRO A 229 -27.27 6.73 -29.99
CA PRO A 229 -25.87 6.33 -30.09
C PRO A 229 -24.90 7.49 -29.86
N ALA A 230 -23.75 7.23 -29.25
CA ALA A 230 -22.67 8.21 -29.09
C ALA A 230 -21.42 7.80 -29.89
N ILE A 231 -20.77 8.77 -30.54
CA ILE A 231 -19.48 8.62 -31.20
C ILE A 231 -18.47 9.46 -30.43
N VAL A 232 -17.60 8.80 -29.65
CA VAL A 232 -16.53 9.44 -28.91
C VAL A 232 -15.25 9.39 -29.73
N ALA A 233 -14.85 10.53 -30.29
CA ALA A 233 -13.69 10.64 -31.15
C ALA A 233 -12.47 11.10 -30.34
N ALA A 234 -11.51 10.19 -30.10
CA ALA A 234 -10.21 10.50 -29.54
C ALA A 234 -9.17 10.78 -30.64
N ALA A 235 -8.07 11.44 -30.30
CA ALA A 235 -7.01 11.84 -31.23
C ALA A 235 -6.04 10.71 -31.61
N GLY A 236 -6.51 9.46 -31.64
CA GLY A 236 -5.71 8.32 -32.07
C GLY A 236 -5.46 8.34 -33.58
N PRO A 237 -4.37 7.70 -34.07
CA PRO A 237 -4.04 7.65 -35.50
C PRO A 237 -5.15 7.01 -36.36
N SER A 238 -5.97 6.14 -35.77
CA SER A 238 -7.12 5.52 -36.43
C SER A 238 -8.28 6.48 -36.70
N LEU A 239 -8.33 7.67 -36.08
CA LEU A 239 -9.41 8.65 -36.29
C LEU A 239 -9.57 9.00 -37.76
N HIS A 240 -8.46 9.07 -38.51
CA HIS A 240 -8.47 9.36 -39.94
C HIS A 240 -9.26 8.33 -40.76
N GLN A 241 -9.22 7.06 -40.35
CA GLN A 241 -9.91 5.96 -41.02
C GLN A 241 -11.42 5.98 -40.73
N SER A 242 -11.82 6.61 -39.62
CA SER A 242 -13.22 6.68 -39.19
C SER A 242 -13.96 7.93 -39.67
N ILE A 243 -13.30 8.89 -40.34
CA ILE A 243 -13.92 10.17 -40.73
C ILE A 243 -15.20 9.98 -41.55
N ASP A 244 -15.19 9.09 -42.53
CA ASP A 244 -16.36 8.87 -43.39
C ASP A 244 -17.51 8.21 -42.63
N PHE A 245 -17.20 7.27 -41.72
CA PHE A 245 -18.18 6.70 -40.80
C PHE A 245 -18.81 7.77 -39.92
N ILE A 246 -18.00 8.64 -39.29
CA ILE A 246 -18.49 9.71 -38.42
C ILE A 246 -19.39 10.66 -39.23
N ARG A 247 -18.96 11.05 -40.44
CA ARG A 247 -19.73 11.95 -41.32
C ARG A 247 -21.07 11.34 -41.75
N ALA A 248 -21.10 10.04 -42.08
CA ALA A 248 -22.31 9.33 -42.47
C ALA A 248 -23.31 9.17 -41.31
N ASN A 249 -22.82 9.16 -40.06
CA ASN A 249 -23.63 8.95 -38.87
C ASN A 249 -23.93 10.23 -38.07
N ARG A 250 -23.47 11.41 -38.53
CA ARG A 250 -23.57 12.67 -37.77
C ARG A 250 -24.98 13.10 -37.35
N ASN A 251 -26.01 12.68 -38.09
CA ASN A 251 -27.41 13.01 -37.81
C ASN A 251 -28.12 11.95 -36.95
N ARG A 252 -27.46 10.83 -36.63
CA ARG A 252 -28.03 9.70 -35.88
C ARG A 252 -27.24 9.34 -34.62
N ALA A 253 -26.26 10.16 -34.26
CA ALA A 253 -25.42 9.94 -33.10
C ALA A 253 -24.92 11.26 -32.51
N VAL A 254 -24.74 11.28 -31.20
CA VAL A 254 -24.07 12.36 -30.48
C VAL A 254 -22.57 12.22 -30.69
N ILE A 255 -21.99 13.12 -31.47
CA ILE A 255 -20.54 13.21 -31.67
C ILE A 255 -19.90 14.01 -30.52
N ILE A 256 -18.95 13.39 -29.82
CA ILE A 256 -18.15 13.95 -28.73
C ILE A 256 -16.67 13.96 -29.15
N ALA A 257 -16.06 15.13 -29.19
CA ALA A 257 -14.65 15.31 -29.53
C ALA A 257 -13.80 15.41 -28.25
N VAL A 258 -12.88 14.47 -28.08
CA VAL A 258 -11.92 14.50 -26.97
C VAL A 258 -10.72 15.38 -27.33
N ASP A 259 -10.64 16.54 -26.67
CA ASP A 259 -9.48 17.45 -26.66
C ASP A 259 -8.95 17.79 -28.07
N THR A 260 -7.83 17.19 -28.48
CA THR A 260 -7.17 17.48 -29.75
C THR A 260 -7.94 16.98 -30.98
N SER A 261 -8.90 16.06 -30.83
CA SER A 261 -9.70 15.57 -31.94
C SER A 261 -10.68 16.61 -32.49
N TYR A 262 -11.08 17.59 -31.67
CA TYR A 262 -12.00 18.66 -32.08
C TYR A 262 -11.51 19.38 -33.33
N ARG A 263 -10.23 19.77 -33.33
CA ARG A 263 -9.59 20.44 -34.48
C ARG A 263 -9.54 19.54 -35.70
N ILE A 264 -9.32 18.24 -35.52
CA ILE A 264 -9.27 17.27 -36.63
C ILE A 264 -10.66 17.15 -37.27
N LEU A 265 -11.71 17.00 -36.46
CA LEU A 265 -13.09 16.89 -36.93
C LEU A 265 -13.55 18.17 -37.65
N ARG A 266 -13.31 19.34 -37.05
CA ARG A 266 -13.65 20.65 -37.65
C ARG A 266 -12.96 20.86 -39.00
N LYS A 267 -11.66 20.51 -39.11
CA LYS A 267 -10.93 20.56 -40.40
C LYS A 267 -11.51 19.64 -41.47
N ARG A 268 -12.21 18.57 -41.07
CA ARG A 268 -12.88 17.63 -41.96
C ARG A 268 -14.36 17.97 -42.17
N GLY A 269 -14.81 19.15 -41.71
CA GLY A 269 -16.19 19.62 -41.86
C GLY A 269 -17.20 18.86 -40.99
N ILE A 270 -16.73 18.24 -39.90
CA ILE A 270 -17.59 17.60 -38.90
C ILE A 270 -17.68 18.54 -37.72
N ASP A 271 -18.90 18.88 -37.30
CA ASP A 271 -19.16 19.68 -36.11
C ASP A 271 -19.57 18.77 -34.94
N PRO A 272 -18.72 18.58 -33.92
CA PRO A 272 -19.07 17.82 -32.73
C PRO A 272 -20.13 18.56 -31.90
N HIS A 273 -20.99 17.80 -31.22
CA HIS A 273 -21.95 18.37 -30.28
C HIS A 273 -21.29 18.74 -28.94
N PHE A 274 -20.23 18.00 -28.58
CA PHE A 274 -19.45 18.15 -27.36
C PHE A 274 -17.96 18.04 -27.65
#